data_AF-A0A1Z4RLN4-F1
#
_entry.id   AF-A0A1Z4RLN4-F1
#
_cell.length_a   1.000
_cell.length_b   1.000
_cell.length_c   1.000
_cell.angle_alpha   90.00
_cell.angle_beta   90.00
_cell.angle_gamma   90.00
#
_symmetry.space_group_name_H-M   'P 1'
#
loop_
_entity.id
_entity.type
_entity.pdbx_description
1 polymer ?
#
loop_
_entity_poly.entity_id
_entity_poly.type
_entity_poly.pdbx_seq_one_letter_code
_entity_poly.pdbx_strand_id
1 'polypeptide(L)'
;MLNKYLNRAIIITSLGTLGFATISLAENKIANKEPDTLKDIHIHRLEHRLAVNLKNLETVPLKSAQPKPVSIHAINIIKEFEGFESQAYIDTDGRPVIGYGLANINNKPVEIGDRITLDQAEAELNRQLLKIQQELDQTVKVKLSDRQKSALASLAFNVGVKFIQDSTLVSKLNAGDYHGAANEFLRWDKANIRGSYLQLPGLTRRRQAERQLFLEQNG
;
A
#
# COMPACT_ATOMS: atom_id res chain seq x y z
N MET A 1 8.46 -13.82 42.96
CA MET A 1 8.90 -12.41 43.12
C MET A 1 10.02 -12.13 42.13
N LEU A 2 9.89 -11.02 41.41
CA LEU A 2 10.93 -10.12 40.91
C LEU A 2 12.01 -10.59 39.91
N ASN A 3 12.04 -9.86 38.78
CA ASN A 3 13.21 -9.15 38.19
C ASN A 3 14.36 -10.02 37.64
N LYS A 4 15.14 -9.63 36.64
CA LYS A 4 15.48 -8.35 35.99
C LYS A 4 16.24 -8.76 34.70
N TYR A 5 15.91 -8.23 33.53
CA TYR A 5 16.69 -7.18 32.86
C TYR A 5 18.17 -7.47 32.55
N LEU A 6 18.50 -7.28 31.27
CA LEU A 6 19.69 -6.63 30.68
C LEU A 6 21.09 -7.23 30.91
N ASN A 7 21.80 -7.50 29.80
CA ASN A 7 22.85 -6.62 29.23
C ASN A 7 23.49 -7.32 28.00
N ARG A 8 23.48 -6.72 26.81
CA ARG A 8 24.45 -5.73 26.27
C ARG A 8 25.90 -6.29 26.30
N ALA A 9 26.45 -6.78 25.19
CA ALA A 9 27.00 -6.07 24.02
C ALA A 9 28.51 -5.75 24.15
N ILE A 10 29.13 -5.61 22.97
CA ILE A 10 30.40 -4.93 22.65
C ILE A 10 31.69 -5.72 23.07
N ILE A 11 32.83 -5.81 22.36
CA ILE A 11 33.57 -4.96 21.41
C ILE A 11 34.50 -5.84 20.53
N ILE A 12 34.65 -5.44 19.26
CA ILE A 12 35.64 -5.87 18.27
C ILE A 12 37.00 -5.21 18.57
N THR A 13 38.12 -5.94 18.48
CA THR A 13 39.35 -5.62 17.70
C THR A 13 40.58 -6.36 18.22
N SER A 14 41.29 -7.11 17.36
CA SER A 14 42.58 -6.68 16.79
C SER A 14 43.18 -7.76 15.88
N LEU A 15 43.79 -7.28 14.79
CA LEU A 15 44.54 -8.03 13.78
C LEU A 15 45.80 -8.69 14.36
N GLY A 16 46.15 -9.89 13.89
CA GLY A 16 47.47 -10.47 14.13
C GLY A 16 47.72 -11.82 13.45
N THR A 17 48.19 -11.76 12.19
CA THR A 17 49.15 -12.67 11.54
C THR A 17 48.91 -14.19 11.41
N LEU A 18 48.82 -14.61 10.14
CA LEU A 18 49.48 -15.75 9.47
C LEU A 18 49.45 -17.15 10.11
N GLY A 19 48.78 -18.08 9.42
CA GLY A 19 49.01 -19.51 9.57
C GLY A 19 48.10 -20.35 8.69
N PHE A 20 48.56 -20.69 7.48
CA PHE A 20 47.96 -21.75 6.67
C PHE A 20 48.04 -23.08 7.44
N ALA A 21 46.89 -23.68 7.75
CA ALA A 21 46.81 -25.08 8.14
C ALA A 21 45.64 -25.71 7.38
N THR A 22 45.99 -26.68 6.53
CA THR A 22 45.11 -27.52 5.73
C THR A 22 44.09 -28.25 6.61
N ILE A 23 42.80 -28.07 6.36
CA ILE A 23 41.75 -28.88 7.00
C ILE A 23 41.55 -30.14 6.16
N SER A 24 42.05 -31.25 6.69
CA SER A 24 41.78 -32.61 6.23
C SER A 24 40.30 -32.94 6.49
N LEU A 25 39.63 -33.45 5.45
CA LEU A 25 38.32 -34.08 5.53
C LEU A 25 38.31 -35.17 6.61
N ALA A 26 37.41 -35.04 7.58
CA ALA A 26 36.95 -36.15 8.39
C ALA A 26 35.46 -36.32 8.11
N GLU A 27 35.15 -37.22 7.17
CA GLU A 27 33.79 -37.71 6.97
C GLU A 27 33.36 -38.48 8.23
N ASN A 28 32.53 -37.84 9.05
CA ASN A 28 31.94 -38.51 10.20
C ASN A 28 30.80 -39.40 9.69
N LYS A 29 31.02 -40.72 9.69
CA LYS A 29 29.99 -41.75 9.45
C LYS A 29 28.85 -41.55 10.44
N ILE A 30 27.75 -40.95 9.98
CA ILE A 30 26.48 -41.02 10.71
C ILE A 30 25.96 -42.45 10.51
N ALA A 31 26.00 -43.23 11.58
CA ALA A 31 25.37 -44.55 11.62
C ALA A 31 23.86 -44.38 11.39
N ASN A 32 23.35 -44.94 10.29
CA ASN A 32 21.91 -45.09 10.05
C ASN A 32 21.32 -46.04 11.09
N LYS A 33 20.82 -45.49 12.19
CA LYS A 33 19.93 -46.21 13.12
C LYS A 33 18.50 -45.91 12.68
N GLU A 34 17.73 -46.94 12.32
CA GLU A 34 16.30 -46.78 12.03
C GLU A 34 15.57 -46.15 13.22
N PRO A 35 14.72 -45.12 13.00
CA PRO A 35 13.96 -44.48 14.07
C PRO A 35 12.79 -45.37 14.50
N ASP A 36 12.91 -46.01 15.67
CA ASP A 36 11.97 -47.03 16.16
C ASP A 36 10.81 -46.44 17.01
N THR A 37 10.41 -45.18 16.80
CA THR A 37 9.20 -44.63 17.43
C THR A 37 8.40 -43.68 16.53
N LEU A 38 7.06 -43.71 16.67
CA LEU A 38 6.13 -42.81 15.95
C LEU A 38 6.39 -41.32 16.18
N LYS A 39 6.99 -40.95 17.32
CA LYS A 39 7.36 -39.56 17.64
C LYS A 39 8.56 -39.12 16.81
N ASP A 40 9.53 -40.00 16.61
CA ASP A 40 10.73 -39.71 15.82
C ASP A 40 10.38 -39.55 14.34
N ILE A 41 9.46 -40.37 13.82
CA ILE A 41 8.91 -40.22 12.46
C ILE A 41 8.20 -38.87 12.29
N HIS A 42 7.48 -38.41 13.32
CA HIS A 42 6.77 -37.14 13.26
C HIS A 42 7.73 -35.94 13.30
N ILE A 43 8.74 -35.97 14.17
CA ILE A 43 9.78 -34.93 14.25
C ILE A 43 10.57 -34.88 12.94
N HIS A 44 11.00 -36.03 12.41
CA HIS A 44 11.75 -36.07 11.15
C HIS A 44 10.92 -35.56 9.96
N ARG A 45 9.59 -35.77 9.97
CA ARG A 45 8.67 -35.20 8.97
C ARG A 45 8.53 -33.68 9.13
N LEU A 46 8.49 -33.16 10.35
CA LEU A 46 8.42 -31.73 10.60
C LEU A 46 9.71 -31.03 10.21
N GLU A 47 10.87 -31.61 10.54
CA GLU A 47 12.18 -31.09 10.13
C GLU A 47 12.33 -31.11 8.60
N HIS A 48 11.90 -32.18 7.93
CA HIS A 48 11.89 -32.24 6.48
C HIS A 48 10.95 -31.20 5.87
N ARG A 49 9.75 -30.99 6.43
CA ARG A 49 8.83 -29.93 5.99
C ARG A 49 9.41 -28.53 6.23
N LEU A 50 10.10 -28.32 7.35
CA LEU A 50 10.76 -27.07 7.66
C LEU A 50 11.89 -26.80 6.67
N ALA A 51 12.73 -27.80 6.39
CA ALA A 51 13.83 -27.72 5.43
C ALA A 51 13.33 -27.48 4.01
N VAL A 52 12.26 -28.15 3.58
CA VAL A 52 11.59 -27.90 2.28
C VAL A 52 11.04 -26.48 2.23
N ASN A 53 10.40 -26.00 3.30
CA ASN A 53 9.90 -24.63 3.36
C ASN A 53 11.05 -23.60 3.35
N LEU A 54 12.13 -23.82 4.10
CA LEU A 54 13.32 -22.97 4.13
C LEU A 54 14.01 -22.89 2.75
N LYS A 55 14.10 -24.02 2.04
CA LYS A 55 14.65 -24.07 0.68
C LYS A 55 13.75 -23.38 -0.35
N ASN A 56 12.43 -23.41 -0.13
CA ASN A 56 11.47 -22.63 -0.91
C ASN A 56 11.55 -21.12 -0.59
N LEU A 57 11.99 -20.74 0.61
CA LEU A 57 12.28 -19.34 1.00
C LEU A 57 13.57 -18.81 0.36
N GLU A 58 14.61 -19.65 0.21
CA GLU A 58 15.88 -19.28 -0.45
C GLU A 58 15.78 -19.18 -1.99
N THR A 59 14.76 -19.80 -2.58
CA THR A 59 14.53 -19.77 -4.04
C THR A 59 13.50 -18.72 -4.48
N VAL A 60 12.95 -17.94 -3.55
CA VAL A 60 12.22 -16.71 -3.92
C VAL A 60 13.27 -15.68 -4.37
N PRO A 61 13.31 -15.29 -5.65
CA PRO A 61 14.23 -14.26 -6.10
C PRO A 61 13.98 -12.98 -5.28
N LEU A 62 15.06 -12.42 -4.71
CA LEU A 62 15.03 -11.12 -4.08
C LEU A 62 14.50 -10.08 -5.09
N LYS A 63 13.24 -9.68 -4.87
CA LYS A 63 12.59 -8.47 -5.39
C LYS A 63 12.41 -8.44 -6.91
N SER A 64 11.41 -9.19 -7.41
CA SER A 64 10.46 -8.52 -8.30
C SER A 64 9.80 -7.44 -7.45
N ALA A 65 9.84 -6.17 -7.86
CA ALA A 65 9.20 -5.10 -7.13
C ALA A 65 7.69 -5.37 -7.12
N GLN A 66 7.22 -6.07 -6.09
CA GLN A 66 5.80 -6.10 -5.78
C GLN A 66 5.34 -4.65 -5.69
N PRO A 67 4.23 -4.27 -6.36
CA PRO A 67 3.75 -2.90 -6.29
C PRO A 67 3.64 -2.52 -4.82
N LYS A 68 4.20 -1.37 -4.44
CA LYS A 68 4.17 -0.90 -3.05
C LYS A 68 2.71 -0.94 -2.59
N PRO A 69 2.40 -1.56 -1.44
CA PRO A 69 1.03 -1.58 -0.93
C PRO A 69 0.51 -0.15 -0.82
N VAL A 70 -0.78 0.03 -1.13
CA VAL A 70 -1.47 1.33 -1.05
C VAL A 70 -1.34 1.87 0.38
N SER A 71 -1.05 3.16 0.51
CA SER A 71 -0.97 3.80 1.82
C SER A 71 -2.30 3.70 2.57
N ILE A 72 -2.23 3.33 3.85
CA ILE A 72 -3.40 3.32 4.74
C ILE A 72 -4.02 4.71 4.88
N HIS A 73 -3.23 5.78 4.75
CA HIS A 73 -3.74 7.14 4.80
C HIS A 73 -4.68 7.43 3.62
N ALA A 74 -4.33 6.94 2.42
CA ALA A 74 -5.18 7.07 1.23
C ALA A 74 -6.49 6.29 1.38
N ILE A 75 -6.41 5.06 1.90
CA ILE A 75 -7.59 4.21 2.12
C ILE A 75 -8.53 4.89 3.12
N ASN A 76 -8.00 5.34 4.26
CA ASN A 76 -8.82 5.91 5.34
C ASN A 76 -9.55 7.17 4.90
N ILE A 77 -8.86 8.12 4.26
CA ILE A 77 -9.48 9.37 3.82
C ILE A 77 -10.55 9.11 2.74
N ILE A 78 -10.32 8.18 1.82
CA ILE A 78 -11.33 7.85 0.80
C ILE A 78 -12.55 7.20 1.44
N LYS A 79 -12.35 6.21 2.32
CA LYS A 79 -13.47 5.56 3.03
C LYS A 79 -14.31 6.55 3.84
N GLU A 80 -13.68 7.55 4.45
CA GLU A 80 -14.37 8.61 5.19
C GLU A 80 -15.31 9.43 4.31
N PHE A 81 -14.92 9.74 3.07
CA PHE A 81 -15.70 10.61 2.18
C PHE A 81 -16.65 9.87 1.22
N GLU A 82 -16.34 8.64 0.80
CA GLU A 82 -17.19 7.89 -0.14
C GLU A 82 -18.32 7.12 0.57
N GLY A 83 -18.07 6.61 1.78
CA GLY A 83 -18.98 5.65 2.42
C GLY A 83 -19.04 4.29 1.69
N PHE A 84 -19.64 3.28 2.31
CA PHE A 84 -19.78 1.95 1.74
C PHE A 84 -21.24 1.62 1.43
N GLU A 85 -21.50 1.24 0.19
CA GLU A 85 -22.81 0.76 -0.26
C GLU A 85 -22.72 -0.69 -0.78
N SER A 86 -23.45 -1.60 -0.14
CA SER A 86 -23.42 -3.04 -0.47
C SER A 86 -24.17 -3.43 -1.74
N GLN A 87 -24.95 -2.49 -2.31
CA GLN A 87 -25.80 -2.69 -3.49
C GLN A 87 -25.54 -1.57 -4.49
N ALA A 88 -25.54 -1.91 -5.77
CA ALA A 88 -25.31 -0.91 -6.82
C ALA A 88 -26.43 0.15 -6.86
N TYR A 89 -26.03 1.40 -7.07
CA TYR A 89 -26.92 2.55 -7.21
C TYR A 89 -26.45 3.50 -8.31
N ILE A 90 -27.29 4.44 -8.72
CA ILE A 90 -26.95 5.45 -9.74
C ILE A 90 -26.30 6.66 -9.06
N ASP A 91 -25.07 6.98 -9.44
CA ASP A 91 -24.38 8.20 -8.99
C ASP A 91 -25.00 9.44 -9.65
N THR A 92 -24.65 10.62 -9.14
CA THR A 92 -25.04 11.94 -9.60
C THR A 92 -24.76 12.21 -11.09
N ASP A 93 -23.78 11.51 -11.67
CA ASP A 93 -23.44 11.59 -13.10
C ASP A 93 -24.21 10.59 -13.99
N GLY A 94 -25.09 9.77 -13.39
CA GLY A 94 -25.94 8.80 -14.07
C GLY A 94 -25.32 7.41 -14.24
N ARG A 95 -24.09 7.17 -13.78
CA ARG A 95 -23.44 5.84 -13.88
C ARG A 95 -23.80 4.94 -12.70
N PRO A 96 -23.96 3.62 -12.91
CA PRO A 96 -24.02 2.66 -11.80
C PRO A 96 -22.67 2.61 -11.06
N VAL A 97 -22.74 2.66 -9.72
CA VAL A 97 -21.60 2.53 -8.82
C VAL A 97 -21.95 1.63 -7.63
N ILE A 98 -20.94 1.03 -6.99
CA ILE A 98 -21.10 0.15 -5.83
C ILE A 98 -19.91 0.28 -4.86
N GLY A 99 -20.08 -0.17 -3.61
CA GLY A 99 -19.02 -0.14 -2.60
C GLY A 99 -18.66 1.30 -2.25
N TYR A 100 -17.40 1.67 -2.48
CA TYR A 100 -16.88 3.03 -2.25
C TYR A 100 -17.01 3.92 -3.50
N GLY A 101 -18.14 3.86 -4.21
CA GLY A 101 -18.33 4.63 -5.46
C GLY A 101 -17.59 4.03 -6.67
N LEU A 102 -17.35 2.72 -6.68
CA LEU A 102 -16.62 2.03 -7.74
C LEU A 102 -17.54 1.82 -8.95
N ALA A 103 -17.13 2.31 -10.13
CA ALA A 103 -17.85 2.08 -11.38
C ALA A 103 -17.49 0.77 -12.08
N ASN A 104 -16.43 0.08 -11.63
CA ASN A 104 -16.00 -1.21 -12.16
C ASN A 104 -15.58 -2.15 -11.03
N ILE A 105 -15.94 -3.43 -11.16
CA ILE A 105 -15.51 -4.52 -10.28
C ILE A 105 -14.89 -5.61 -11.16
N ASN A 106 -13.70 -6.10 -10.82
CA ASN A 106 -12.96 -7.08 -11.64
C ASN A 106 -12.84 -6.68 -13.12
N ASN A 107 -12.59 -5.40 -13.38
CA ASN A 107 -12.49 -4.79 -14.72
C ASN A 107 -13.78 -4.90 -15.56
N LYS A 108 -14.94 -5.10 -14.94
CA LYS A 108 -16.25 -5.06 -15.59
C LYS A 108 -17.05 -3.88 -15.06
N PRO A 109 -17.83 -3.18 -15.90
CA PRO A 109 -18.76 -2.16 -15.44
C PRO A 109 -19.72 -2.71 -14.40
N VAL A 110 -20.06 -1.89 -13.40
CA VAL A 110 -21.13 -2.20 -12.44
C VAL A 110 -22.49 -2.11 -13.12
N GLU A 111 -23.38 -3.02 -12.77
CA GLU A 111 -24.77 -3.03 -13.22
C GLU A 111 -25.73 -2.91 -12.04
N ILE A 112 -26.92 -2.32 -12.28
CA ILE A 112 -27.95 -2.24 -11.25
C ILE A 112 -28.42 -3.65 -10.90
N GLY A 113 -28.40 -3.97 -9.61
CA GLY A 113 -28.65 -5.31 -9.09
C GLY A 113 -27.41 -6.01 -8.54
N ASP A 114 -26.21 -5.52 -8.88
CA ASP A 114 -24.97 -6.02 -8.31
C ASP A 114 -24.92 -5.86 -6.78
N ARG A 115 -24.24 -6.81 -6.13
CA ARG A 115 -23.97 -6.80 -4.69
C ARG A 115 -22.48 -7.03 -4.45
N ILE A 116 -21.95 -6.41 -3.39
CA ILE A 116 -20.56 -6.55 -3.00
C ILE A 116 -20.43 -6.68 -1.48
N THR A 117 -19.48 -7.51 -1.03
CA THR A 117 -19.10 -7.55 0.39
C THR A 117 -18.12 -6.43 0.72
N LEU A 118 -17.96 -6.13 2.01
CA LEU A 118 -16.97 -5.15 2.47
C LEU A 118 -15.55 -5.52 2.00
N ASP A 119 -15.14 -6.77 2.20
CA ASP A 119 -13.81 -7.26 1.81
C ASP A 119 -13.57 -7.16 0.30
N GLN A 120 -14.59 -7.44 -0.51
CA GLN A 120 -14.51 -7.29 -1.96
C GLN A 120 -14.37 -5.81 -2.36
N ALA A 121 -15.15 -4.92 -1.75
CA ALA A 121 -15.06 -3.49 -2.02
C ALA A 121 -13.70 -2.91 -1.60
N GLU A 122 -13.14 -3.37 -0.48
CA GLU A 122 -11.80 -2.97 -0.04
C GLU A 122 -10.71 -3.49 -0.98
N ALA A 123 -10.82 -4.73 -1.46
CA ALA A 123 -9.88 -5.27 -2.44
C ALA A 123 -9.92 -4.48 -3.77
N GLU A 124 -11.10 -4.09 -4.23
CA GLU A 124 -11.28 -3.30 -5.44
C GLU A 124 -10.81 -1.85 -5.28
N LEU A 125 -11.10 -1.22 -4.13
CA LEU A 125 -10.55 0.09 -3.79
C LEU A 125 -9.02 0.08 -3.82
N ASN A 126 -8.40 -0.94 -3.22
CA ASN A 126 -6.94 -1.10 -3.26
C ASN A 126 -6.42 -1.22 -4.70
N ARG A 127 -7.09 -2.02 -5.53
CA ARG A 127 -6.70 -2.19 -6.95
C ARG A 127 -6.79 -0.87 -7.72
N GLN A 128 -7.87 -0.11 -7.54
CA GLN A 128 -8.04 1.19 -8.18
C GLN A 128 -6.98 2.20 -7.69
N LEU A 129 -6.66 2.20 -6.39
CA LEU A 129 -5.64 3.08 -5.84
C LEU A 129 -4.22 2.73 -6.31
N LEU A 130 -3.92 1.45 -6.57
CA LEU A 130 -2.66 1.07 -7.21
C LEU A 130 -2.55 1.66 -8.62
N LYS A 131 -3.63 1.59 -9.41
CA LYS A 131 -3.67 2.20 -10.75
C LYS A 131 -3.50 3.72 -10.69
N ILE A 132 -4.24 4.39 -9.81
CA ILE A 132 -4.12 5.85 -9.60
C ILE A 132 -2.69 6.22 -9.21
N GLN A 133 -2.06 5.48 -8.30
CA GLN A 133 -0.68 5.75 -7.90
C GLN A 133 0.31 5.58 -9.06
N GLN A 134 0.13 4.57 -9.92
CA GLN A 134 0.96 4.39 -11.11
C GLN A 134 0.83 5.56 -12.09
N GLU A 135 -0.38 6.05 -12.32
CA GLU A 135 -0.62 7.21 -13.18
C GLU A 135 -0.07 8.50 -12.56
N LEU A 136 -0.18 8.66 -11.24
CA LEU A 136 0.41 9.78 -10.50
C LEU A 136 1.93 9.78 -10.51
N ASP A 137 2.57 8.61 -10.38
CA ASP A 137 4.03 8.46 -10.43
C ASP A 137 4.60 8.84 -11.82
N GLN A 138 3.78 8.79 -12.89
CA GLN A 138 4.15 9.28 -14.22
C GLN A 138 3.93 10.81 -14.38
N THR A 139 3.04 11.37 -13.57
CA THR A 139 2.61 12.77 -13.65
C THR A 139 3.45 13.70 -12.77
N VAL A 140 3.80 13.23 -11.56
CA VAL A 140 4.56 14.01 -10.57
C VAL A 140 6.04 13.66 -10.66
N LYS A 141 6.87 14.69 -10.87
CA LYS A 141 8.31 14.58 -11.14
C LYS A 141 9.17 14.78 -9.88
N VAL A 142 8.55 15.21 -8.78
CA VAL A 142 9.23 15.47 -7.50
C VAL A 142 8.99 14.34 -6.50
N LYS A 143 9.87 14.22 -5.50
CA LYS A 143 9.69 13.25 -4.42
C LYS A 143 8.53 13.67 -3.52
N LEU A 144 7.67 12.72 -3.20
CA LEU A 144 6.53 12.93 -2.30
C LEU A 144 6.66 12.07 -1.05
N SER A 145 6.20 12.61 0.07
CA SER A 145 5.93 11.83 1.28
C SER A 145 4.77 10.86 1.06
N ASP A 146 4.63 9.86 1.93
CA ASP A 146 3.52 8.91 1.87
C ASP A 146 2.15 9.61 2.03
N ARG A 147 2.10 10.62 2.90
CA ARG A 147 0.91 11.45 3.12
C ARG A 147 0.58 12.35 1.93
N GLN A 148 1.59 12.97 1.30
CA GLN A 148 1.41 13.75 0.06
C GLN A 148 0.89 12.89 -1.08
N LYS A 149 1.45 11.69 -1.27
CA LYS A 149 0.94 10.71 -2.25
C LYS A 149 -0.50 10.32 -1.94
N SER A 150 -0.83 10.12 -0.67
CA SER A 150 -2.17 9.74 -0.23
C SER A 150 -3.21 10.82 -0.48
N ALA A 151 -2.89 12.08 -0.19
CA ALA A 151 -3.77 13.21 -0.47
C ALA A 151 -4.02 13.37 -1.98
N LEU A 152 -2.97 13.27 -2.82
CA LEU A 152 -3.13 13.29 -4.28
C LEU A 152 -3.96 12.12 -4.79
N ALA A 153 -3.75 10.91 -4.25
CA ALA A 153 -4.52 9.73 -4.62
C ALA A 153 -6.00 9.88 -4.25
N SER A 154 -6.33 10.47 -3.10
CA SER A 154 -7.72 10.79 -2.71
C SER A 154 -8.38 11.79 -3.66
N LEU A 155 -7.68 12.87 -4.02
CA LEU A 155 -8.18 13.84 -4.98
C LEU A 155 -8.36 13.19 -6.35
N ALA A 156 -7.38 12.42 -6.81
CA ALA A 156 -7.42 11.71 -8.08
C ALA A 156 -8.52 10.64 -8.14
N PHE A 157 -8.84 9.98 -7.01
CA PHE A 157 -9.95 9.04 -6.93
C PHE A 157 -11.29 9.75 -7.17
N ASN A 158 -11.48 10.91 -6.55
CA ASN A 158 -12.72 11.68 -6.67
C ASN A 158 -12.89 12.37 -8.02
N VAL A 159 -11.83 12.99 -8.52
CA VAL A 159 -11.91 13.87 -9.69
C VAL A 159 -11.40 13.19 -10.96
N GLY A 160 -10.54 12.18 -10.84
CA GLY A 160 -9.87 11.49 -11.95
C GLY A 160 -8.47 12.06 -12.24
N VAL A 161 -7.49 11.17 -12.46
CA VAL A 161 -6.09 11.55 -12.73
C VAL A 161 -5.97 12.46 -13.96
N LYS A 162 -6.71 12.15 -15.03
CA LYS A 162 -6.73 12.93 -16.27
C LYS A 162 -7.05 14.41 -16.06
N PHE A 163 -7.87 14.75 -15.06
CA PHE A 163 -8.26 16.14 -14.81
C PHE A 163 -7.20 16.89 -14.00
N ILE A 164 -6.51 16.21 -13.09
CA ILE A 164 -5.51 16.84 -12.24
C ILE A 164 -4.12 16.90 -12.87
N GLN A 165 -3.80 16.01 -13.82
CA GLN A 165 -2.44 15.87 -14.36
C GLN A 165 -1.89 17.16 -15.00
N ASP A 166 -2.78 17.94 -15.65
CA ASP A 166 -2.44 19.20 -16.32
C ASP A 166 -2.81 20.44 -15.50
N SER A 167 -3.10 20.26 -14.21
CA SER A 167 -3.60 21.32 -13.34
C SER A 167 -2.51 22.22 -12.78
N THR A 168 -2.91 23.41 -12.31
CA THR A 168 -2.05 24.31 -11.52
C THR A 168 -1.48 23.61 -10.28
N LEU A 169 -2.21 22.67 -9.68
CA LEU A 169 -1.74 21.87 -8.54
C LEU A 169 -0.47 21.09 -8.91
N VAL A 170 -0.54 20.28 -9.98
CA VAL A 170 0.60 19.47 -10.44
C VAL A 170 1.73 20.35 -10.97
N SER A 171 1.40 21.46 -11.65
CA SER A 171 2.40 22.43 -12.11
C SER A 171 3.22 23.01 -10.96
N LYS A 172 2.56 23.51 -9.90
CA LYS A 172 3.24 24.02 -8.70
C LYS A 172 4.05 22.94 -7.99
N LEU A 173 3.46 21.75 -7.84
CA LEU A 173 4.13 20.63 -7.20
C LEU A 173 5.42 20.25 -7.92
N ASN A 174 5.37 20.14 -9.25
CA ASN A 174 6.53 19.81 -10.09
C ASN A 174 7.58 20.94 -10.12
N ALA A 175 7.20 22.17 -9.83
CA ALA A 175 8.12 23.29 -9.59
C ALA A 175 8.72 23.29 -8.17
N GLY A 176 8.36 22.33 -7.31
CA GLY A 176 8.80 22.25 -5.92
C GLY A 176 8.04 23.17 -4.96
N ASP A 177 6.98 23.83 -5.41
CA ASP A 177 6.10 24.65 -4.57
C ASP A 177 5.04 23.78 -3.90
N TYR A 178 5.46 23.02 -2.88
CA TYR A 178 4.58 22.11 -2.14
C TYR A 178 3.45 22.85 -1.41
N HIS A 179 3.73 24.01 -0.81
CA HIS A 179 2.72 24.76 -0.07
C HIS A 179 1.71 25.40 -1.02
N GLY A 180 2.16 25.96 -2.15
CA GLY A 180 1.28 26.44 -3.20
C GLY A 180 0.45 25.34 -3.82
N ALA A 181 1.02 24.15 -4.07
CA ALA A 181 0.27 22.99 -4.53
C ALA A 181 -0.80 22.56 -3.51
N ALA A 182 -0.48 22.55 -2.21
CA ALA A 182 -1.44 22.23 -1.16
C ALA A 182 -2.65 23.18 -1.17
N ASN A 183 -2.44 24.47 -1.46
CA ASN A 183 -3.54 25.43 -1.55
C ASN A 183 -4.42 25.23 -2.80
N GLU A 184 -3.89 24.61 -3.86
CA GLU A 184 -4.69 24.32 -5.06
C GLU A 184 -5.76 23.24 -4.82
N PHE A 185 -5.63 22.38 -3.79
CA PHE A 185 -6.68 21.41 -3.43
C PHE A 185 -8.03 22.10 -3.21
N LEU A 186 -8.03 23.28 -2.58
CA LEU A 186 -9.24 24.02 -2.20
C LEU A 186 -10.05 24.51 -3.41
N ARG A 187 -9.50 24.48 -4.62
CA ARG A 187 -10.19 24.92 -5.85
C ARG A 187 -11.04 23.81 -6.47
N TRP A 188 -10.92 22.59 -5.98
CA TRP A 188 -11.60 21.39 -6.48
C TRP A 188 -12.86 21.08 -5.66
N ASP A 189 -13.60 22.12 -5.28
CA ASP A 189 -14.77 22.06 -4.40
C ASP A 189 -16.11 22.36 -5.10
N LYS A 190 -16.08 22.51 -6.43
CA LYS A 190 -17.26 22.81 -7.26
C LYS A 190 -17.68 21.62 -8.09
N ALA A 191 -18.99 21.47 -8.28
CA ALA A 191 -19.58 20.53 -9.22
C ALA A 191 -20.62 21.25 -10.09
N ASN A 192 -20.86 20.71 -11.29
CA ASN A 192 -21.89 21.21 -12.18
C ASN A 192 -23.25 20.69 -11.71
N ILE A 193 -24.09 21.59 -11.18
CA ILE A 193 -25.46 21.32 -10.79
C ILE A 193 -26.36 22.09 -11.76
N ARG A 194 -27.04 21.35 -12.64
CA ARG A 194 -28.00 21.89 -13.62
C ARG A 194 -27.42 23.02 -14.50
N GLY A 195 -26.19 22.84 -14.98
CA GLY A 195 -25.50 23.79 -15.85
C GLY A 195 -24.72 24.90 -15.13
N SER A 196 -24.74 24.93 -13.79
CA SER A 196 -24.03 25.93 -12.98
C SER A 196 -22.98 25.27 -12.09
N TYR A 197 -21.76 25.81 -12.06
CA TYR A 197 -20.72 25.34 -11.15
C TYR A 197 -20.91 25.94 -9.76
N LEU A 198 -21.38 25.11 -8.82
CA LEU A 198 -21.63 25.51 -7.44
C LEU A 198 -20.63 24.84 -6.51
N GLN A 199 -20.16 25.61 -5.52
CA GLN A 199 -19.36 25.07 -4.43
C GLN A 199 -20.24 24.16 -3.58
N LEU A 200 -19.74 22.95 -3.30
CA LEU A 200 -20.43 21.98 -2.46
C LEU A 200 -19.75 21.89 -1.09
N PRO A 201 -20.48 22.05 0.03
CA PRO A 201 -19.90 21.95 1.37
C PRO A 201 -19.17 20.63 1.64
N GLY A 202 -19.70 19.52 1.09
CA GLY A 202 -19.06 18.20 1.19
C GLY A 202 -17.70 18.15 0.49
N LEU A 203 -17.61 18.65 -0.74
CA LEU A 203 -16.34 18.74 -1.46
C LEU A 203 -15.38 19.70 -0.77
N THR A 204 -15.86 20.85 -0.29
CA THR A 204 -15.05 21.82 0.45
C THR A 204 -14.36 21.17 1.65
N ARG A 205 -15.12 20.41 2.46
CA ARG A 205 -14.59 19.68 3.62
C ARG A 205 -13.57 18.63 3.20
N ARG A 206 -13.84 17.89 2.12
CA ARG A 206 -12.91 16.89 1.56
C ARG A 206 -11.60 17.52 1.12
N ARG A 207 -11.65 18.61 0.37
CA ARG A 207 -10.45 19.33 -0.09
C ARG A 207 -9.63 19.89 1.07
N GLN A 208 -10.28 20.35 2.14
CA GLN A 208 -9.59 20.78 3.36
C GLN A 208 -8.86 19.62 4.05
N ALA A 209 -9.50 18.46 4.21
CA ALA A 209 -8.89 17.27 4.79
C ALA A 209 -7.72 16.74 3.94
N GLU A 210 -7.87 16.70 2.62
CA GLU A 210 -6.80 16.30 1.70
C GLU A 210 -5.61 17.28 1.75
N ARG A 211 -5.88 18.59 1.76
CA ARG A 211 -4.85 19.61 1.95
C ARG A 211 -4.12 19.44 3.29
N GLN A 212 -4.86 19.19 4.36
CA GLN A 212 -4.27 18.98 5.68
C GLN A 212 -3.36 17.75 5.66
N LEU A 213 -3.85 16.61 5.15
CA LEU A 213 -3.05 15.40 4.99
C LEU A 213 -1.79 15.65 4.16
N PHE A 214 -1.87 16.46 3.10
CA PHE A 214 -0.73 16.81 2.26
C PHE A 214 0.34 17.64 3.01
N LEU A 215 -0.07 18.50 3.93
CA LEU A 215 0.81 19.38 4.71
C LEU A 215 1.33 18.74 6.00
N GLU A 216 0.73 17.64 6.45
CA GLU A 216 1.18 16.91 7.64
C GLU A 216 2.60 16.37 7.43
N GLN A 217 3.50 16.70 8.35
CA GLN A 217 4.86 16.16 8.37
C GLN A 217 4.81 14.66 8.65
N ASN A 218 5.70 13.89 8.03
CA ASN A 218 5.95 12.52 8.45
C ASN A 218 6.51 12.59 9.88
N GLY A 219 5.78 12.05 10.86
CA GLY A 219 6.28 11.88 12.22
C GLY A 219 7.47 10.93 12.26
#